data_AF-A0A5K1CZG0-F1
#
_entry.id   AF-A0A5K1CZG0-F1
#
_cell.length_a   1.000
_cell.length_b   1.000
_cell.length_c   1.000
_cell.angle_alpha   90.00
_cell.angle_beta   90.00
_cell.angle_gamma   90.00
#
_symmetry.space_group_name_H-M   'P 1'
#
loop_
_entity.id
_entity.type
_entity.pdbx_description
1 polymer ?
#
loop_
_entity_poly.entity_id
_entity_poly.type
_entity_poly.pdbx_seq_one_letter_code
_entity_poly.pdbx_strand_id
1 'polypeptide(L)' 'GHRELGREAVRKSLVLLKNGKSGKKRMLPLDRNAPRILVAGTHADNLGYQCGGWTIEWQGVSGNNFTA' A
#
# COMPACT_ATOMS: atom_id res chain seq x y z
N GLY A 1 -9.80 2.08 17.43
CA GLY A 1 -10.00 3.52 17.64
C GLY A 1 -10.42 4.18 16.34
N HIS A 2 -9.64 5.10 15.77
CA HIS A 2 -9.89 5.60 14.40
C HIS A 2 -8.98 4.97 13.35
N ARG A 3 -7.77 4.55 13.73
CA ARG A 3 -6.82 3.85 12.84
C ARG A 3 -7.37 2.53 12.28
N GLU A 4 -8.16 1.80 13.07
CA GLU A 4 -8.78 0.55 12.62
C GLU A 4 -9.81 0.79 11.50
N LEU A 5 -10.65 1.82 11.66
CA LEU A 5 -11.59 2.23 10.62
C LEU A 5 -10.86 2.68 9.35
N GLY A 6 -9.80 3.48 9.51
CA GLY A 6 -8.93 3.86 8.39
C GLY A 6 -8.33 2.65 7.66
N ARG A 7 -7.82 1.65 8.41
CA ARG A 7 -7.29 0.41 7.84
C ARG A 7 -8.35 -0.39 7.10
N GLU A 8 -9.57 -0.42 7.61
CA GLU A 8 -10.70 -1.06 6.94
C GLU A 8 -11.06 -0.34 5.63
N ALA A 9 -11.14 0.99 5.66
CA ALA A 9 -11.43 1.81 4.49
C ALA A 9 -10.38 1.61 3.39
N VAL A 10 -9.09 1.62 3.74
CA VAL A 10 -7.98 1.32 2.79
C VAL A 10 -8.16 -0.05 2.15
N ARG A 11 -8.47 -1.09 2.93
CA ARG A 11 -8.67 -2.44 2.38
C ARG A 11 -9.86 -2.50 1.42
N LYS A 12 -10.93 -1.75 1.70
CA LYS A 12 -12.15 -1.70 0.88
C LYS A 12 -11.99 -0.86 -0.38
N SER A 13 -11.08 0.11 -0.41
CA SER A 13 -10.86 0.98 -1.57
C SER A 13 -9.98 0.35 -2.66
N LEU A 14 -9.29 -0.76 -2.38
CA LEU A 14 -8.42 -1.42 -3.36
C LEU A 14 -9.23 -2.09 -4.48
N VAL A 15 -8.86 -1.81 -5.73
CA VAL A 15 -9.44 -2.44 -6.91
C VAL A 15 -8.45 -3.47 -7.50
N LEU A 16 -8.86 -4.74 -7.54
CA LEU A 16 -8.06 -5.81 -8.12
C LEU A 16 -8.20 -5.82 -9.66
N LEU A 17 -7.26 -5.17 -10.36
CA LEU A 17 -7.29 -5.09 -11.82
C LEU A 17 -6.82 -6.38 -12.51
N LYS A 18 -5.94 -7.17 -11.88
CA LYS A 18 -5.39 -8.42 -12.45
C LYS A 18 -4.90 -9.36 -11.35
N ASN A 19 -5.15 -10.66 -11.50
CA ASN A 19 -4.72 -11.69 -10.53
C ASN A 19 -4.11 -12.94 -11.19
N GLY A 20 -3.09 -12.75 -12.01
CA GLY A 20 -2.42 -13.82 -12.76
C GLY A 20 -2.43 -13.59 -14.26
N LYS A 21 -1.66 -14.39 -15.01
CA LYS A 21 -1.77 -14.47 -16.48
C LYS A 21 -2.77 -15.59 -16.82
N SER A 22 -3.37 -15.54 -18.01
CA SER A 22 -4.29 -16.58 -18.48
C SER A 22 -3.65 -17.98 -18.36
N GLY A 23 -4.41 -18.95 -17.88
CA GLY A 23 -3.96 -20.33 -17.65
C GLY A 23 -2.98 -20.52 -16.48
N LYS A 24 -2.67 -19.47 -15.70
CA LYS A 24 -1.81 -19.58 -14.51
C LYS A 24 -2.62 -19.54 -13.21
N LYS A 25 -2.03 -20.10 -12.14
CA LYS A 25 -2.55 -19.97 -10.77
C LYS A 25 -2.68 -18.48 -10.40
N ARG A 26 -3.70 -18.17 -9.60
CA ARG A 26 -3.87 -16.84 -8.98
C ARG A 26 -2.64 -16.46 -8.17
N MET A 27 -2.23 -15.19 -8.27
CA MET A 27 -1.07 -14.67 -7.54
C MET A 27 -1.43 -14.24 -6.12
N LEU A 28 -2.59 -13.61 -5.95
CA LEU A 28 -3.10 -13.14 -4.66
C LEU A 28 -4.20 -14.08 -4.13
N PRO A 29 -4.26 -14.33 -2.81
CA PRO A 29 -3.38 -13.77 -1.77
C PRO A 29 -1.97 -14.40 -1.76
N LEU A 30 -0.97 -13.61 -1.34
CA LEU A 30 0.40 -14.10 -1.17
C LEU A 30 0.48 -15.06 0.03
N ASP A 31 1.38 -16.04 -0.06
CA ASP A 31 1.70 -16.92 1.04
C ASP A 31 2.45 -16.13 2.13
N ARG A 32 1.99 -16.27 3.38
CA ARG A 32 2.58 -15.62 4.55
C ARG A 32 3.85 -16.32 5.03
N ASN A 33 4.07 -17.56 4.62
CA ASN A 33 5.18 -18.41 5.07
C ASN A 33 6.33 -18.48 4.05
N ALA A 34 6.40 -17.53 3.13
CA ALA A 34 7.49 -17.47 2.17
C ALA A 34 8.84 -17.26 2.90
N PRO A 35 9.91 -17.98 2.53
CA PRO A 35 11.20 -17.91 3.22
C PRO A 35 11.88 -16.54 3.11
N ARG A 36 11.58 -15.80 2.03
CA ARG A 36 12.05 -14.44 1.81
C ARG A 36 11.10 -13.73 0.83
N ILE A 37 10.84 -12.46 1.08
CA ILE A 37 10.08 -11.58 0.19
C ILE A 37 10.91 -10.34 -0.15
N LEU A 38 10.69 -9.79 -1.34
CA LEU A 38 11.25 -8.51 -1.76
C LEU A 38 10.13 -7.48 -1.79
N VAL A 39 10.37 -6.33 -1.17
CA VAL A 39 9.54 -5.13 -1.28
C VAL A 39 10.37 -4.09 -2.02
N ALA A 40 9.85 -3.55 -3.12
CA ALA A 40 10.59 -2.64 -4.00
C ALA A 40 9.66 -1.59 -4.62
N GLY A 41 10.26 -0.52 -5.16
CA GLY A 41 9.56 0.62 -5.76
C GLY A 41 9.63 1.87 -4.88
N THR A 42 9.54 3.05 -5.51
CA THR A 42 9.75 4.35 -4.85
C THR A 42 8.71 4.70 -3.79
N HIS A 43 7.53 4.07 -3.83
CA HIS A 43 6.42 4.33 -2.90
C HIS A 43 6.32 3.28 -1.78
N ALA A 44 7.17 2.24 -1.81
CA ALA A 44 7.05 1.10 -0.91
C ALA A 44 7.33 1.46 0.57
N ASP A 45 8.21 2.43 0.82
CA ASP A 45 8.54 2.94 2.15
C ASP A 45 8.57 4.47 2.15
N ASN A 46 7.43 5.07 1.81
CA ASN A 46 7.25 6.52 1.81
C ASN A 46 5.81 6.89 2.20
N LEU A 47 5.62 7.34 3.43
CA LEU A 47 4.30 7.73 3.97
C LEU A 47 3.77 8.96 3.24
N GLY A 48 4.62 9.95 2.98
CA GLY A 48 4.23 11.13 2.22
C GLY A 48 3.62 10.80 0.85
N TYR A 49 4.24 9.87 0.11
CA TYR A 49 3.71 9.42 -1.18
C TYR A 49 2.44 8.57 -1.07
N GLN A 50 2.28 7.79 0.00
CA GLN A 50 1.07 7.01 0.22
C GLN A 50 -0.13 7.89 0.59
N CYS A 51 0.11 9.01 1.27
CA CYS A 51 -0.93 9.95 1.67
C CYS A 51 -1.27 10.98 0.57
N GLY A 52 -0.27 11.44 -0.19
CA GLY A 52 -0.44 12.43 -1.25
C GLY A 52 -0.62 13.86 -0.74
N GLY A 53 -1.28 14.70 -1.56
CA GLY A 53 -1.58 16.08 -1.21
C GLY A 53 -2.51 16.21 0.00
N TRP A 54 -2.61 17.42 0.54
CA TRP A 54 -3.42 17.72 1.73
C TRP A 54 -3.06 16.90 2.98
N THR A 55 -1.83 16.39 3.02
CA THR A 55 -1.30 15.69 4.18
C THR A 55 -0.07 16.45 4.65
N ILE A 56 -0.18 17.09 5.82
CA ILE A 56 0.76 18.09 6.38
C ILE A 56 0.80 19.36 5.54
N GLU A 57 1.17 19.26 4.27
CA GLU A 57 1.25 20.37 3.30
C GLU A 57 0.19 20.26 2.22
N TRP A 58 -0.15 21.38 1.59
CA TRP A 58 -1.13 21.42 0.49
C TRP A 58 -0.74 20.47 -0.66
N GLN A 59 0.50 20.56 -1.12
CA GLN A 59 1.05 19.69 -2.17
C GLN A 59 1.49 18.32 -1.63
N GLY A 60 1.39 18.09 -0.33
CA GLY A 60 1.96 16.93 0.35
C GLY A 60 3.47 17.04 0.51
N VAL A 61 4.05 15.97 1.06
CA VAL A 61 5.48 15.87 1.36
C VAL A 61 6.01 14.53 0.88
N SER A 62 7.34 14.40 0.79
CA SER A 62 8.01 13.13 0.53
C SER A 62 8.73 12.63 1.79
N GLY A 63 8.86 11.31 1.92
CA GLY A 63 9.55 10.66 3.02
C GLY A 63 8.65 10.38 4.21
N ASN A 64 9.27 9.97 5.31
CA ASN A 64 8.60 9.46 6.50
C ASN A 64 8.72 10.39 7.72
N ASN A 65 9.50 11.46 7.62
CA ASN A 65 9.87 12.30 8.78
C ASN A 65 8.79 13.31 9.19
N PHE A 66 7.83 13.56 8.30
CA PHE A 66 6.83 14.62 8.48
C PHE A 66 5.41 14.08 8.71
N THR A 67 5.17 12.81 8.38
CA THR A 67 3.83 12.18 8.28
C THR A 67 3.55 11.11 9.35
N ALA A 68 4.35 11.08 10.41
CA ALA A 68 4.26 10.11 11.51
C ALA A 68 3.28 10.52 12.62
#